data_AF-A0A521K6A3-F1
#
_entry.id   AF-A0A521K6A3-F1
#
_cell.length_a   1.000
_cell.length_b   1.000
_cell.length_c   1.000
_cell.angle_alpha   90.00
_cell.angle_beta   90.00
_cell.angle_gamma   90.00
#
_symmetry.space_group_name_H-M   'P 1'
#
loop_
_entity.id
_entity.type
_entity.pdbx_description
1 polymer ?
#
loop_
_entity_poly.entity_id
_entity_poly.type
_entity_poly.pdbx_seq_one_letter_code
_entity_poly.pdbx_strand_id
1 'polypeptide(L)'
;MATRAATRNPRRTAPIDVSLAAPRGRPPAETNRVRGATRSCAGAAMPENRITCRALLASGDFRGRGVLAFATVTLDGALELDGITVRATRGGEPRVVFPHRASRTGIKHPFVRVIDAALRERITQAVLEAYAACEGGRAA
;
A
#
# COMPACT_ATOMS: atom_id res chain seq x y z
N MET A 1 23.41 -10.31 48.43
CA MET A 1 24.14 -11.14 47.46
C MET A 1 23.17 -12.12 46.83
N ALA A 2 22.72 -11.87 45.60
CA ALA A 2 21.84 -12.77 44.84
C ALA A 2 22.28 -12.74 43.37
N THR A 3 22.85 -13.84 42.92
CA THR A 3 23.47 -14.03 41.61
C THR A 3 22.38 -14.35 40.58
N ARG A 4 22.19 -13.46 39.60
CA ARG A 4 21.20 -13.60 38.53
C ARG A 4 21.84 -14.39 37.36
N ALA A 5 21.42 -15.64 37.18
CA ALA A 5 21.87 -16.50 36.10
C ALA A 5 21.30 -16.01 34.75
N ALA A 6 22.20 -15.73 33.80
CA ALA A 6 21.87 -15.30 32.45
C ALA A 6 21.64 -16.52 31.53
N THR A 7 20.42 -16.70 31.05
CA THR A 7 20.05 -17.70 30.04
C THR A 7 20.63 -17.31 28.67
N ARG A 8 21.70 -18.00 28.25
CA ARG A 8 22.28 -17.88 26.90
C ARG A 8 21.34 -18.53 25.87
N ASN A 9 20.92 -17.77 24.87
CA ASN A 9 20.14 -18.25 23.72
C ASN A 9 21.07 -18.45 22.50
N PRO A 10 21.39 -19.69 22.08
CA PRO A 10 22.30 -19.92 20.97
C PRO A 10 21.54 -19.94 19.65
N ARG A 11 21.24 -18.77 19.09
CA ARG A 11 20.86 -18.68 17.67
C ARG A 11 22.11 -18.75 16.81
N ARG A 12 22.44 -19.99 16.40
CA ARG A 12 23.36 -20.32 15.31
C ARG A 12 23.14 -19.38 14.13
N THR A 13 24.08 -18.47 13.93
CA THR A 13 24.24 -17.70 12.70
C THR A 13 25.08 -18.58 11.77
N ALA A 14 24.45 -19.20 10.78
CA ALA A 14 25.21 -19.76 9.67
C ALA A 14 25.74 -18.58 8.83
N PRO A 15 27.02 -18.55 8.42
CA PRO A 15 27.49 -17.58 7.45
C PRO A 15 26.83 -17.87 6.09
N ILE A 16 26.14 -16.88 5.53
CA ILE A 16 25.72 -16.91 4.14
C ILE A 16 26.96 -16.51 3.33
N ASP A 17 27.56 -17.49 2.66
CA ASP A 17 28.67 -17.29 1.74
C ASP A 17 28.11 -16.75 0.41
N VAL A 18 28.14 -15.42 0.24
CA VAL A 18 27.78 -14.75 -1.03
C VAL A 18 29.03 -14.63 -1.88
N SER A 19 29.48 -15.75 -2.44
CA SER A 19 30.55 -15.76 -3.44
C SER A 19 30.03 -15.20 -4.76
N LEU A 20 30.09 -13.86 -4.87
CA LEU A 20 29.87 -13.09 -6.10
C LEU A 20 31.08 -13.27 -7.03
N ALA A 21 31.09 -14.37 -7.79
CA ALA A 21 31.96 -14.52 -8.94
C ALA A 21 31.37 -13.77 -10.14
N ALA A 22 31.94 -12.60 -10.47
CA ALA A 22 31.78 -11.99 -11.77
C ALA A 22 32.87 -12.52 -12.73
N PRO A 23 32.51 -12.89 -13.96
CA PRO A 23 33.35 -12.52 -15.08
C PRO A 23 32.64 -11.56 -16.04
N ARG A 24 33.45 -10.55 -16.39
CA ARG A 24 33.19 -9.50 -17.35
C ARG A 24 33.02 -10.10 -18.75
N GLY A 25 31.80 -10.11 -19.25
CA GLY A 25 31.51 -10.23 -20.69
C GLY A 25 30.64 -9.05 -21.08
N ARG A 26 31.21 -8.08 -21.79
CA ARG A 26 30.47 -6.96 -22.39
C ARG A 26 29.96 -7.44 -23.76
N PRO A 27 28.68 -7.78 -23.94
CA PRO A 27 28.17 -8.04 -25.28
C PRO A 27 28.20 -6.74 -26.11
N PRO A 28 28.46 -6.83 -27.42
CA PRO A 28 28.44 -5.67 -28.31
C PRO A 28 27.05 -5.03 -28.33
N ALA A 29 27.04 -3.72 -28.58
CA ALA A 29 25.85 -2.88 -28.64
C ALA A 29 24.96 -3.25 -29.83
N GLU A 30 24.20 -4.33 -29.68
CA GLU A 30 23.12 -4.65 -30.59
C GLU A 30 21.95 -3.73 -30.25
N THR A 31 21.67 -2.84 -31.19
CA THR A 31 20.64 -1.81 -31.13
C THR A 31 19.27 -2.48 -31.23
N ASN A 32 18.89 -3.17 -30.16
CA ASN A 32 17.58 -3.76 -30.00
C ASN A 32 16.61 -2.60 -29.76
N ARG A 33 16.16 -1.97 -30.85
CA ARG A 33 14.93 -1.18 -30.87
C ARG A 33 13.83 -2.14 -30.47
N VAL A 34 13.63 -2.29 -29.17
CA VAL A 34 12.39 -2.73 -28.58
C VAL A 34 11.37 -1.72 -29.06
N ARG A 35 10.74 -2.03 -30.20
CA ARG A 35 9.40 -1.56 -30.51
C ARG A 35 8.54 -2.14 -29.40
N GLY A 36 8.58 -1.47 -28.25
CA GLY A 36 7.70 -1.69 -27.14
C GLY A 36 6.33 -1.32 -27.66
N ALA A 37 5.69 -2.28 -28.32
CA ALA A 37 4.24 -2.33 -28.36
C ALA A 37 3.85 -2.31 -26.89
N THR A 38 3.56 -1.11 -26.39
CA THR A 38 2.59 -0.93 -25.33
C THR A 38 1.38 -1.67 -25.84
N ARG A 39 1.24 -2.94 -25.45
CA ARG A 39 -0.01 -3.67 -25.55
C ARG A 39 -0.93 -2.92 -24.62
N SER A 40 -1.49 -1.86 -25.20
CA SER A 40 -2.64 -1.15 -24.71
C SER A 40 -3.66 -2.23 -24.45
N CYS A 41 -3.96 -2.47 -23.18
CA CYS A 41 -5.04 -3.33 -22.77
C CYS A 41 -6.42 -2.74 -23.15
N ALA A 42 -6.45 -1.71 -24.02
CA ALA A 42 -7.68 -1.12 -24.51
C ALA A 42 -8.45 -2.15 -25.32
N GLY A 43 -9.51 -2.70 -24.74
CA GLY A 43 -10.55 -3.39 -25.49
C GLY A 43 -11.21 -4.55 -24.78
N ALA A 44 -10.59 -5.15 -23.76
CA ALA A 44 -11.35 -6.01 -22.87
C ALA A 44 -12.16 -5.09 -21.97
N ALA A 45 -13.48 -5.05 -22.16
CA ALA A 45 -14.41 -4.48 -21.20
C ALA A 45 -14.14 -5.18 -19.86
N MET A 46 -13.34 -4.55 -19.01
CA MET A 46 -13.04 -5.06 -17.69
C MET A 46 -14.38 -5.13 -16.96
N PRO A 47 -14.69 -6.27 -16.32
CA PRO A 47 -15.93 -6.39 -15.57
C PRO A 47 -16.01 -5.20 -14.62
N GLU A 48 -17.16 -4.55 -14.61
CA GLU A 48 -17.38 -3.35 -13.81
C GLU A 48 -17.40 -3.78 -12.33
N ASN A 49 -16.23 -3.80 -11.68
CA ASN A 49 -16.14 -4.25 -10.29
C ASN A 49 -17.09 -3.42 -9.44
N ARG A 50 -17.94 -4.08 -8.66
CA ARG A 50 -18.79 -3.43 -7.67
C ARG A 50 -17.93 -3.10 -6.46
N ILE A 51 -17.79 -1.81 -6.17
CA ILE A 51 -17.00 -1.32 -5.04
C ILE A 51 -17.97 -0.78 -4.00
N THR A 52 -17.93 -1.32 -2.79
CA THR A 52 -18.61 -0.73 -1.63
C THR A 52 -17.58 -0.27 -0.62
N CYS A 53 -17.84 0.84 0.05
CA CYS A 53 -16.89 1.47 0.96
C CYS A 53 -17.61 1.89 2.25
N ARG A 54 -16.94 1.70 3.39
CA ARG A 54 -17.35 2.25 4.67
C ARG A 54 -16.19 3.04 5.26
N ALA A 55 -16.45 4.27 5.70
CA ALA A 55 -15.48 5.09 6.41
C ALA A 55 -15.88 5.25 7.88
N LEU A 56 -14.88 5.36 8.75
CA LEU A 56 -15.01 5.65 10.16
C LEU A 56 -14.07 6.80 10.50
N LEU A 57 -14.62 7.89 11.04
CA LEU A 57 -13.83 9.05 11.40
C LEU A 57 -12.80 8.68 12.48
N ALA A 58 -11.58 9.17 12.30
CA ALA A 58 -10.52 8.95 13.25
C ALA A 58 -10.75 9.77 14.52
N SER A 59 -10.38 9.22 15.68
CA SER A 59 -10.41 9.91 16.97
C SER A 59 -9.34 11.02 17.04
N GLY A 60 -9.41 11.86 18.08
CA GLY A 60 -8.51 13.02 18.25
C GLY A 60 -7.03 12.68 18.16
N ASP A 61 -6.59 11.57 18.77
CA ASP A 61 -5.19 11.14 18.78
C ASP A 61 -4.65 10.83 17.38
N PHE A 62 -5.49 10.25 16.52
CA PHE A 62 -5.13 9.93 15.14
C PHE A 62 -5.21 11.16 14.24
N ARG A 63 -6.20 12.05 14.47
CA ARG A 63 -6.30 13.34 13.79
C ARG A 63 -5.09 14.23 14.06
N GLY A 64 -4.57 14.25 15.29
CA GLY A 64 -3.33 14.94 15.64
C GLY A 64 -2.09 14.43 14.87
N ARG A 65 -2.14 13.19 14.36
CA ARG A 65 -1.10 12.58 13.50
C ARG A 65 -1.41 12.70 11.99
N GLY A 66 -2.46 13.43 11.63
CA GLY A 66 -2.91 13.66 10.26
C GLY A 66 -3.72 12.52 9.65
N VAL A 67 -4.28 11.61 10.45
CA VAL A 67 -5.25 10.60 9.98
C VAL A 67 -6.66 11.11 10.24
N LEU A 68 -7.46 11.24 9.19
CA LEU A 68 -8.81 11.80 9.22
C LEU A 68 -9.87 10.71 9.40
N ALA A 69 -9.68 9.57 8.73
CA ALA A 69 -10.57 8.42 8.80
C ALA A 69 -9.85 7.11 8.49
N PHE A 70 -10.45 6.02 8.93
CA PHE A 70 -10.14 4.65 8.51
C PHE A 70 -11.25 4.18 7.57
N ALA A 71 -10.91 3.46 6.52
CA ALA A 71 -11.84 2.98 5.53
C ALA A 71 -11.64 1.49 5.26
N THR A 72 -12.75 0.81 5.05
CA THR A 72 -12.84 -0.58 4.62
C THR A 72 -13.51 -0.60 3.26
N VAL A 73 -12.92 -1.31 2.30
CA VAL A 73 -13.41 -1.43 0.92
C VAL A 73 -13.75 -2.88 0.63
N THR A 74 -14.94 -3.15 0.13
CA THR A 74 -15.32 -4.48 -0.34
C THR A 74 -15.43 -4.48 -1.86
N LEU A 75 -14.74 -5.41 -2.51
CA LEU A 75 -14.76 -5.63 -3.95
C LEU A 75 -15.64 -6.84 -4.26
N ASP A 76 -16.67 -6.62 -5.09
CA ASP A 76 -17.61 -7.63 -5.58
C ASP A 76 -18.28 -8.46 -4.46
N GLY A 77 -18.35 -7.91 -3.24
CA GLY A 77 -18.86 -8.62 -2.06
C GLY A 77 -18.00 -9.80 -1.60
N ALA A 78 -16.85 -10.04 -2.24
CA ALA A 78 -16.04 -11.24 -2.04
C ALA A 78 -14.71 -10.94 -1.34
N LEU A 79 -14.11 -9.77 -1.58
CA LEU A 79 -12.83 -9.38 -1.01
C LEU A 79 -12.97 -8.10 -0.21
N GLU A 80 -12.68 -8.19 1.09
CA GLU A 80 -12.61 -7.04 1.98
C GLU A 80 -11.17 -6.58 2.19
N LEU A 81 -10.92 -5.31 1.93
CA LEU A 81 -9.66 -4.63 2.14
C LEU A 81 -9.82 -3.64 3.29
N ASP A 82 -9.21 -3.98 4.43
CA ASP A 82 -9.22 -3.13 5.62
C ASP A 82 -7.89 -2.39 5.82
N GLY A 83 -7.91 -1.36 6.66
CA GLY A 83 -6.74 -0.56 7.00
C GLY A 83 -6.36 0.49 5.95
N ILE A 84 -7.29 0.84 5.05
CA ILE A 84 -7.13 2.02 4.19
C ILE A 84 -7.33 3.25 5.07
N THR A 85 -6.48 4.26 4.91
CA THR A 85 -6.56 5.49 5.73
C THR A 85 -6.76 6.71 4.84
N VAL A 86 -7.62 7.63 5.28
CA VAL A 86 -7.73 8.97 4.72
C VAL A 86 -6.88 9.89 5.58
N ARG A 87 -5.96 10.62 4.97
CA ARG A 87 -4.99 11.47 5.66
C ARG A 87 -5.04 12.90 5.14
N ALA A 88 -4.82 13.86 6.03
CA ALA A 88 -4.63 15.24 5.62
C ALA A 88 -3.27 15.40 4.95
N THR A 89 -3.23 16.08 3.81
CA THR A 89 -2.00 16.62 3.24
C THR A 89 -1.60 17.90 3.98
N ARG A 90 -0.41 18.44 3.69
CA ARG A 90 0.02 19.74 4.22
C ARG A 90 -0.93 20.89 3.82
N GLY A 91 -1.62 20.76 2.68
CA GLY A 91 -2.63 21.72 2.23
C GLY A 91 -4.01 21.50 2.83
N GLY A 92 -4.19 20.51 3.73
CA GLY A 92 -5.48 20.18 4.33
C GLY A 92 -6.36 19.27 3.46
N GLU A 93 -5.98 19.01 2.20
CA GLU A 93 -6.73 18.12 1.32
C GLU A 93 -6.67 16.67 1.79
N PRO A 94 -7.79 15.93 1.80
CA PRO A 94 -7.82 14.52 2.16
C PRO A 94 -7.19 13.66 1.05
N ARG A 95 -6.33 12.71 1.44
CA ARG A 95 -5.69 11.76 0.54
C ARG A 95 -5.79 10.34 1.06
N VAL A 96 -6.12 9.41 0.16
CA VAL A 96 -6.20 7.97 0.47
C VAL A 96 -4.81 7.34 0.49
N VAL A 97 -4.55 6.54 1.52
CA VAL A 97 -3.31 5.80 1.71
C VAL A 97 -3.64 4.33 1.96
N PHE A 98 -3.11 3.47 1.07
CA PHE A 98 -3.25 2.03 1.16
C PHE A 98 -2.37 1.43 2.27
N PRO A 99 -2.80 0.29 2.86
CA PRO A 99 -2.06 -0.36 3.93
C PRO A 99 -0.69 -0.81 3.42
N HIS A 100 0.33 -0.51 4.21
CA HIS A 100 1.72 -0.88 3.92
C HIS A 100 2.47 -1.21 5.19
N ARG A 101 3.49 -2.05 5.06
CA ARG A 101 4.47 -2.32 6.10
C ARG A 101 5.71 -1.47 5.85
N ALA A 102 6.19 -0.77 6.87
CA ALA A 102 7.53 -0.19 6.84
C ALA A 102 8.57 -1.26 7.18
N SER A 103 9.63 -1.36 6.40
CA SER A 103 10.80 -2.16 6.74
C SER A 103 11.69 -1.44 7.76
N ARG A 104 12.69 -2.14 8.30
CA ARG A 104 13.67 -1.56 9.24
C ARG A 104 14.48 -0.41 8.62
N THR A 105 14.61 -0.39 7.30
CA THR A 105 15.28 0.67 6.53
C THR A 105 14.35 1.82 6.14
N GLY A 106 13.07 1.79 6.56
CA GLY A 106 12.08 2.82 6.25
C GLY A 106 11.41 2.67 4.88
N ILE A 107 11.80 1.66 4.08
CA ILE A 107 11.14 1.37 2.80
C ILE A 107 9.72 0.86 3.07
N LYS A 108 8.75 1.43 2.34
CA LYS A 108 7.34 1.06 2.43
C LYS A 108 7.02 -0.07 1.46
N HIS A 109 6.52 -1.18 1.99
CA HIS A 109 6.06 -2.33 1.22
C HIS A 109 4.54 -2.39 1.27
N PRO A 110 3.84 -2.16 0.15
CA PRO A 110 2.38 -2.23 0.13
C PRO A 110 1.93 -3.67 0.42
N PHE A 111 0.92 -3.83 1.27
CA PHE A 111 0.27 -5.14 1.44
C PHE A 111 -0.61 -5.47 0.24
N VAL A 112 -1.22 -4.44 -0.35
CA VAL A 112 -2.09 -4.55 -1.52
C VAL A 112 -1.57 -3.61 -2.59
N ARG A 113 -1.42 -4.13 -3.81
CA ARG A 113 -1.04 -3.35 -4.98
C ARG A 113 -2.15 -3.48 -6.03
N VAL A 114 -2.85 -2.39 -6.27
CA VAL A 114 -3.79 -2.31 -7.40
C VAL A 114 -2.97 -2.20 -8.68
N ILE A 115 -3.12 -3.17 -9.57
CA ILE A 115 -2.33 -3.26 -10.82
C ILE A 115 -2.86 -2.24 -11.84
N ASP A 116 -4.19 -2.10 -11.91
CA ASP A 116 -4.85 -1.18 -12.83
C ASP A 116 -5.01 0.22 -12.21
N ALA A 117 -4.64 1.24 -12.99
CA ALA A 117 -4.76 2.63 -12.60
C ALA A 117 -6.24 3.07 -12.53
N ALA A 118 -7.09 2.58 -13.43
CA ALA A 118 -8.51 2.96 -13.45
C ALA A 118 -9.24 2.41 -12.21
N LEU A 119 -9.04 1.13 -11.89
CA LEU A 119 -9.55 0.55 -10.65
C LEU A 119 -9.03 1.28 -9.40
N ARG A 120 -7.75 1.68 -9.38
CA ARG A 120 -7.17 2.43 -8.26
C ARG A 120 -7.86 3.77 -8.06
N GLU A 121 -8.14 4.48 -9.14
CA GLU A 121 -8.85 5.77 -9.09
C GLU A 121 -10.27 5.58 -8.57
N ARG A 122 -10.99 4.57 -9.09
CA ARG A 122 -12.35 4.22 -8.63
C ARG A 122 -12.40 3.90 -7.14
N ILE A 123 -11.45 3.11 -6.62
CA ILE A 123 -11.35 2.82 -5.18
C ILE A 123 -11.07 4.11 -4.40
N THR A 124 -10.17 4.95 -4.89
CA THR A 124 -9.80 6.21 -4.23
C THR A 124 -11.01 7.14 -4.12
N GLN A 125 -11.75 7.32 -5.21
CA GLN A 125 -12.96 8.13 -5.26
C GLN A 125 -14.03 7.60 -4.30
N ALA A 126 -14.32 6.28 -4.35
CA ALA A 126 -15.32 5.67 -3.47
C ALA A 126 -14.99 5.83 -1.98
N VAL A 127 -13.70 5.76 -1.60
CA VAL A 127 -13.24 6.00 -0.23
C VAL A 127 -13.42 7.47 0.17
N LEU A 128 -13.08 8.41 -0.72
CA LEU A 128 -13.24 9.85 -0.44
C LEU A 128 -14.72 10.25 -0.33
N GLU A 129 -15.60 9.69 -1.15
CA GLU A 129 -17.05 9.90 -1.07
C GLU A 129 -17.61 9.37 0.26
N ALA A 130 -17.23 8.15 0.66
CA ALA A 130 -17.62 7.58 1.94
C ALA A 130 -17.14 8.45 3.12
N TYR A 131 -15.92 8.98 3.04
CA TYR A 131 -15.38 9.93 4.03
C TYR A 131 -16.19 11.23 4.07
N ALA A 132 -16.47 11.84 2.91
CA ALA A 132 -17.23 13.08 2.81
C ALA A 132 -18.65 12.94 3.39
N ALA A 133 -19.32 11.81 3.14
CA ALA A 133 -20.62 11.51 3.72
C ALA A 133 -20.57 11.46 5.26
N CYS A 134 -19.52 10.86 5.85
CA CYS A 134 -19.35 10.81 7.30
C CYS A 134 -19.01 12.17 7.93
N GLU A 135 -18.18 12.99 7.27
CA GLU A 135 -17.88 14.35 7.76
C GLU A 135 -19.09 15.28 7.63
N GLY A 136 -19.81 15.23 6.50
CA GLY A 136 -20.99 16.06 6.26
C GLY A 136 -22.13 15.78 7.24
N GLY A 137 -22.30 14.52 7.66
CA GLY A 137 -23.26 14.14 8.70
C GLY A 137 -22.91 14.60 10.11
N ARG A 138 -21.74 15.22 10.31
CA ARG A 138 -21.28 15.74 11.61
C ARG A 138 -21.45 17.27 11.75
N ALA A 139 -21.79 17.96 10.66
CA ALA A 139 -22.00 19.40 10.61
C ALA A 139 -23.50 19.80 10.66
N ALA A 140 -24.40 18.83 10.81
CA ALA A 140 -25.82 19.00 11.06
C ALA A 140 -26.15 18.53 12.49
#